data_AF-A0A812SJ68-F1
#
_entry.id   AF-A0A812SJ68-F1
#
_cell.length_a   1.000
_cell.length_b   1.000
_cell.length_c   1.000
_cell.angle_alpha   90.00
_cell.angle_beta   90.00
_cell.angle_gamma   90.00
#
_symmetry.space_group_name_H-M   'P 1'
#
loop_
_entity.id
_entity.type
_entity.pdbx_description
1 polymer ?
#
loop_
_entity_poly.entity_id
_entity_poly.type
_entity_poly.pdbx_seq_one_letter_code
_entity_poly.pdbx_strand_id
1 'polypeptide(L)'
;MALGLRHFSSLRVASCDLQRGSVFLQKGIYCEVRSSKPAGHGRSADGAYEIRYRELRTRKAREMKMKETETLQVVECERVSMPVMYKDDTRLVLADSDYNEVEVAMEQLGEAGEVLQCGHTVSVLYHEGNLVKVVPPPQIADQLQQDFRKQRRAKLASRQKERKELREKRAHMAEEKGG
;
A
#
# COMPACT_ATOMS: atom_id res chain seq x y z
N MET A 1 -12.80 4.46 -34.64
CA MET A 1 -11.85 3.44 -34.14
C MET A 1 -12.51 2.72 -32.99
N ALA A 2 -12.77 1.42 -33.10
CA ALA A 2 -13.43 0.65 -32.04
C ALA A 2 -12.43 0.40 -30.91
N LEU A 3 -12.56 1.13 -29.81
CA LEU A 3 -11.96 0.77 -28.52
C LEU A 3 -12.59 -0.57 -28.12
N GLY A 4 -11.87 -1.67 -28.34
CA GLY A 4 -12.33 -2.99 -27.95
C GLY A 4 -12.68 -2.97 -26.47
N LEU A 5 -13.93 -3.35 -26.14
CA LEU A 5 -14.37 -3.53 -24.76
C LEU A 5 -13.51 -4.59 -24.09
N ARG A 6 -12.42 -4.16 -23.44
CA ARG A 6 -11.74 -4.97 -22.46
C ARG A 6 -12.71 -5.07 -21.29
N HIS A 7 -13.41 -6.18 -21.20
CA HIS A 7 -14.17 -6.51 -20.02
C HIS A 7 -13.14 -6.74 -18.92
N PHE A 8 -12.82 -5.67 -18.17
CA PHE A 8 -11.97 -5.78 -16.99
C PHE A 8 -12.69 -6.72 -16.04
N SER A 9 -12.14 -7.92 -15.92
CA SER A 9 -12.79 -9.03 -15.25
C SER A 9 -12.18 -9.22 -13.88
N SER A 10 -13.02 -9.64 -12.93
CA SER A 10 -12.52 -10.14 -11.66
C SER A 10 -12.10 -11.61 -11.82
N LEU A 11 -10.88 -11.95 -11.42
CA LEU A 11 -10.34 -13.30 -11.47
C LEU A 11 -10.29 -13.89 -10.07
N ARG A 12 -10.61 -15.19 -9.94
CA ARG A 12 -10.39 -15.92 -8.69
C ARG A 12 -8.96 -16.45 -8.68
N VAL A 13 -8.17 -15.98 -7.72
CA VAL A 13 -6.75 -16.35 -7.58
C VAL A 13 -6.57 -17.05 -6.25
N ALA A 14 -5.87 -18.18 -6.24
CA ALA A 14 -5.55 -18.91 -5.02
C ALA A 14 -4.59 -18.11 -4.11
N SER A 15 -4.63 -18.39 -2.82
CA SER A 15 -3.84 -17.64 -1.83
C SER A 15 -2.33 -17.78 -2.03
N CYS A 16 -1.87 -18.92 -2.58
CA CYS A 16 -0.47 -19.16 -2.95
C CYS A 16 -0.02 -18.32 -4.16
N ASP A 17 -0.90 -18.09 -5.12
CA ASP A 17 -0.60 -17.37 -6.37
C ASP A 17 -0.77 -15.85 -6.26
N LEU A 18 -1.15 -15.36 -5.07
CA LEU A 18 -1.44 -13.96 -4.83
C LEU A 18 -0.17 -13.10 -4.91
N GLN A 19 -0.12 -12.23 -5.92
CA GLN A 19 1.03 -11.36 -6.13
C GLN A 19 0.94 -10.07 -5.31
N ARG A 20 2.12 -9.53 -4.96
CA ARG A 20 2.22 -8.22 -4.31
C ARG A 20 1.76 -7.13 -5.29
N GLY A 21 0.91 -6.22 -4.81
CA GLY A 21 0.35 -5.13 -5.61
C GLY A 21 -0.95 -5.47 -6.31
N SER A 22 -1.34 -6.75 -6.36
CA SER A 22 -2.67 -7.15 -6.81
C SER A 22 -3.73 -6.49 -5.94
N VAL A 23 -4.81 -6.03 -6.58
CA VAL A 23 -5.99 -5.51 -5.88
C VAL A 23 -7.03 -6.61 -5.85
N PHE A 24 -7.64 -6.83 -4.69
CA PHE A 24 -8.72 -7.79 -4.53
C PHE A 24 -9.88 -7.17 -3.77
N LEU A 25 -11.07 -7.75 -3.95
CA LEU A 25 -12.28 -7.33 -3.28
C LEU A 25 -12.55 -8.23 -2.07
N GLN A 26 -12.72 -7.62 -0.89
CA GLN A 26 -13.08 -8.34 0.32
C GLN A 26 -14.26 -7.66 1.00
N LYS A 27 -15.41 -8.35 1.06
CA LYS A 27 -16.66 -7.80 1.63
C LYS A 27 -17.05 -6.43 1.05
N GLY A 28 -16.84 -6.24 -0.26
CA GLY A 28 -17.11 -4.98 -0.96
C GLY A 28 -16.05 -3.89 -0.76
N ILE A 29 -14.94 -4.17 -0.07
CA ILE A 29 -13.85 -3.22 0.14
C ILE A 29 -12.66 -3.61 -0.74
N TYR A 30 -12.14 -2.65 -1.50
CA TYR A 30 -10.93 -2.84 -2.28
C TYR A 30 -9.69 -2.86 -1.38
N CYS A 31 -8.88 -3.91 -1.55
CA CYS A 31 -7.69 -4.18 -0.77
C CYS A 31 -6.48 -4.41 -1.69
N GLU A 32 -5.32 -3.88 -1.33
CA GLU A 32 -4.06 -4.09 -2.06
C GLU A 32 -3.12 -5.01 -1.28
N VAL A 33 -2.64 -6.06 -1.95
CA VAL A 33 -1.71 -7.04 -1.36
C VAL A 33 -0.34 -6.41 -1.13
N ARG A 34 0.17 -6.51 0.11
CA ARG A 34 1.50 -6.04 0.49
C ARG A 34 2.52 -7.17 0.57
N SER A 35 2.12 -8.32 1.09
CA SER A 35 2.92 -9.54 1.07
C SER A 35 2.03 -10.76 1.29
N SER A 36 2.31 -11.84 0.57
CA SER A 36 1.81 -13.18 0.86
C SER A 36 3.00 -14.06 1.27
N LYS A 37 2.86 -14.85 2.34
CA LYS A 37 3.88 -15.80 2.81
C LYS A 37 3.22 -17.05 3.39
N PRO A 38 3.83 -18.24 3.28
CA PRO A 38 3.36 -19.40 4.00
C PRO A 38 3.29 -19.13 5.52
N ALA A 39 2.17 -19.51 6.14
CA ALA A 39 1.95 -19.41 7.57
C ALA A 39 2.54 -20.65 8.24
N GLY A 40 3.63 -20.46 9.00
CA GLY A 40 4.31 -21.53 9.73
C GLY A 40 5.79 -21.67 9.36
N HIS A 41 6.49 -22.55 10.08
CA HIS A 41 7.91 -22.87 9.83
C HIS A 41 8.09 -24.39 9.80
N GLY A 42 8.91 -24.88 8.87
CA GLY A 42 9.27 -26.31 8.77
C GLY A 42 8.16 -27.19 8.19
N ARG A 43 8.11 -28.45 8.60
CA ARG A 43 7.13 -29.46 8.13
C ARG A 43 5.70 -29.24 8.63
N SER A 44 5.47 -28.23 9.47
CA SER A 44 4.17 -27.88 10.07
C SER A 44 3.50 -26.66 9.41
N ALA A 45 3.95 -26.25 8.22
CA ALA A 45 3.18 -25.32 7.41
C ALA A 45 1.95 -26.07 6.88
N ASP A 46 0.80 -25.91 7.55
CA ASP A 46 -0.48 -26.60 7.26
C ASP A 46 -1.12 -26.17 5.93
N GLY A 47 -0.31 -25.88 4.89
CA GLY A 47 -0.78 -25.33 3.63
C GLY A 47 -1.55 -24.02 3.83
N ALA A 48 -1.18 -23.21 4.82
CA ALA A 48 -1.80 -21.92 5.09
C ALA A 48 -0.88 -20.79 4.65
N TYR A 49 -1.46 -19.63 4.31
CA TYR A 49 -0.75 -18.41 3.91
C TYR A 49 -1.20 -17.24 4.79
N GLU A 50 -0.23 -16.45 5.25
CA GLU A 50 -0.43 -15.15 5.89
C GLU A 50 -0.34 -14.06 4.82
N ILE A 51 -1.47 -13.40 4.58
CA ILE A 51 -1.59 -12.32 3.62
C ILE A 51 -1.70 -11.01 4.38
N ARG A 52 -0.71 -10.13 4.18
CA ARG A 52 -0.73 -8.75 4.63
C ARG A 52 -1.18 -7.87 3.49
N TYR A 53 -2.18 -7.03 3.75
CA TYR A 53 -2.78 -6.16 2.75
C TYR A 53 -3.10 -4.80 3.36
N ARG A 54 -3.50 -3.87 2.50
CA ARG A 54 -3.92 -2.52 2.89
C ARG A 54 -5.29 -2.24 2.29
N GLU A 55 -6.25 -1.85 3.13
CA GLU A 55 -7.53 -1.31 2.65
C GLU A 55 -7.25 -0.05 1.83
N LEU A 56 -7.78 0.07 0.62
CA LEU A 56 -7.45 1.20 -0.25
C LEU A 56 -8.15 2.49 0.18
N ARG A 57 -9.40 2.42 0.63
CA ARG A 57 -10.18 3.57 1.10
C ARG A 57 -9.59 4.20 2.37
N THR A 58 -9.37 3.40 3.40
CA THR A 58 -8.93 3.87 4.73
C THR A 58 -7.42 3.83 4.93
N ARG A 59 -6.71 3.19 3.99
CA ARG A 59 -5.25 3.00 4.03
C ARG A 59 -4.76 2.20 5.27
N LYS A 60 -5.66 1.52 6.00
CA LYS A 60 -5.33 0.69 7.16
C LYS A 60 -4.65 -0.61 6.71
N ALA A 61 -3.55 -0.95 7.39
CA ALA A 61 -2.89 -2.24 7.21
C ALA A 61 -3.67 -3.34 7.94
N ARG A 62 -3.85 -4.48 7.28
CA ARG A 62 -4.56 -5.65 7.77
C ARG A 62 -3.79 -6.91 7.45
N GLU A 63 -4.14 -7.97 8.16
CA GLU A 63 -3.58 -9.29 7.99
C GLU A 63 -4.71 -10.32 8.05
N MET A 64 -4.61 -11.36 7.24
CA MET A 64 -5.49 -12.52 7.31
C MET A 64 -4.71 -13.80 7.01
N LYS A 65 -5.19 -14.91 7.56
CA LYS A 65 -4.70 -16.25 7.26
C LYS A 65 -5.71 -16.95 6.38
N MET A 66 -5.24 -17.58 5.32
CA MET A 66 -6.05 -18.33 4.36
C MET A 66 -5.44 -19.69 4.10
N LYS A 67 -6.25 -20.65 3.68
CA LYS A 67 -5.72 -21.93 3.17
C LYS A 67 -5.16 -21.73 1.76
N GLU A 68 -4.20 -22.55 1.37
CA GLU A 68 -3.51 -22.47 0.07
C GLU A 68 -4.48 -22.51 -1.12
N THR A 69 -5.48 -23.39 -1.05
CA THR A 69 -6.50 -23.55 -2.09
C THR A 69 -7.65 -22.53 -2.00
N GLU A 70 -7.68 -21.71 -0.94
CA GLU A 70 -8.70 -20.68 -0.78
C GLU A 70 -8.43 -19.54 -1.76
N THR A 71 -9.48 -19.07 -2.43
CA THR A 71 -9.38 -18.09 -3.52
C THR A 71 -9.90 -16.72 -3.11
N LEU A 72 -9.28 -15.68 -3.65
CA LEU A 72 -9.71 -14.29 -3.54
C LEU A 72 -10.12 -13.76 -4.91
N GLN A 73 -11.08 -12.85 -4.92
CA GLN A 73 -11.50 -12.14 -6.13
C GLN A 73 -10.53 -10.98 -6.39
N VAL A 74 -9.49 -11.24 -7.19
CA VAL A 74 -8.56 -10.23 -7.68
C VAL A 74 -9.24 -9.46 -8.81
N VAL A 75 -9.14 -8.14 -8.77
CA VAL A 75 -9.76 -7.24 -9.74
C VAL A 75 -8.69 -6.62 -10.63
N GLU A 76 -8.98 -6.55 -11.93
CA GLU A 76 -8.17 -5.80 -12.87
C GLU A 76 -8.71 -4.37 -12.96
N CYS A 77 -7.83 -3.39 -12.76
CA CYS A 77 -8.24 -1.98 -12.80
C CYS A 77 -7.87 -1.32 -14.12
N GLU A 78 -8.79 -0.51 -14.63
CA GLU A 78 -8.53 0.45 -15.69
C GLU A 78 -7.73 1.62 -15.15
N ARG A 79 -6.74 2.10 -15.90
CA ARG A 79 -5.89 3.23 -15.50
C ARG A 79 -6.14 4.43 -16.39
N VAL A 80 -6.62 5.52 -15.80
CA VAL A 80 -6.87 6.79 -16.46
C VAL A 80 -5.96 7.86 -15.87
N SER A 81 -5.35 8.69 -16.70
CA SER A 81 -4.50 9.79 -16.22
C SER A 81 -5.28 11.09 -16.21
N MET A 82 -5.27 11.80 -15.08
CA MET A 82 -6.04 13.03 -14.87
C MET A 82 -5.17 14.07 -14.15
N PRO A 83 -5.20 15.35 -14.55
CA PRO A 83 -4.59 16.44 -13.80
C PRO A 83 -5.34 16.69 -12.48
N VAL A 84 -4.57 17.10 -11.46
CA VAL A 84 -5.11 17.68 -10.23
C VAL A 84 -5.56 19.11 -10.54
N MET A 85 -6.86 19.36 -10.38
CA MET A 85 -7.46 20.68 -10.59
C MET A 85 -7.39 21.51 -9.31
N TYR A 86 -7.82 20.91 -8.21
CA TYR A 86 -7.96 21.59 -6.93
C TYR A 86 -7.66 20.65 -5.77
N LYS A 87 -7.21 21.21 -4.65
CA LYS A 87 -6.88 20.49 -3.42
C LYS A 87 -7.32 21.34 -2.23
N ASP A 88 -8.06 20.71 -1.32
CA ASP A 88 -8.34 21.25 0.01
C ASP A 88 -7.86 20.28 1.11
N ASP A 89 -8.16 20.60 2.37
CA ASP A 89 -7.74 19.80 3.52
C ASP A 89 -8.43 18.42 3.59
N THR A 90 -9.56 18.25 2.91
CA THR A 90 -10.43 17.06 3.00
C THR A 90 -10.42 16.21 1.74
N ARG A 91 -10.25 16.82 0.56
CA ARG A 91 -10.36 16.18 -0.74
C ARG A 91 -9.46 16.80 -1.81
N LEU A 92 -9.20 15.99 -2.82
CA LEU A 92 -8.49 16.31 -4.06
C LEU A 92 -9.49 16.19 -5.22
N VAL A 93 -9.61 17.23 -6.04
CA VAL A 93 -10.47 17.24 -7.23
C VAL A 93 -9.61 17.05 -8.47
N LEU A 94 -9.96 16.03 -9.24
CA LEU A 94 -9.37 15.70 -10.53
C LEU A 94 -10.42 15.97 -11.61
N ALA A 95 -9.98 16.29 -12.83
CA ALA A 95 -10.87 16.35 -13.98
C ALA A 95 -10.24 15.63 -15.17
N ASP A 96 -11.05 14.95 -15.96
CA ASP A 96 -10.63 14.41 -17.25
C ASP A 96 -10.67 15.48 -18.35
N SER A 97 -10.39 15.08 -19.60
CA SER A 97 -10.43 15.97 -20.76
C SER A 97 -11.83 16.50 -21.09
N ASP A 98 -12.86 15.81 -20.64
CA ASP A 98 -14.26 16.16 -20.86
C ASP A 98 -14.82 16.98 -19.67
N TYR A 99 -13.95 17.39 -18.75
CA TYR A 99 -14.27 18.13 -17.52
C TYR A 99 -15.19 17.36 -16.57
N ASN A 100 -15.21 16.02 -16.62
CA ASN A 100 -15.87 15.22 -15.60
C ASN A 100 -15.02 15.25 -14.34
N GLU A 101 -15.59 15.82 -13.28
CA GLU A 101 -14.91 15.96 -12.00
C GLU A 101 -14.98 14.68 -11.18
N VAL A 102 -13.86 14.36 -10.53
CA VAL A 102 -13.71 13.21 -9.65
C VAL A 102 -13.12 13.69 -8.34
N GLU A 103 -13.89 13.53 -7.28
CA GLU A 103 -13.46 13.87 -5.92
C GLU A 103 -12.82 12.66 -5.23
N VAL A 104 -11.65 12.88 -4.63
CA VAL A 104 -10.88 11.86 -3.92
C VAL A 104 -10.61 12.32 -2.50
N ALA A 105 -11.03 11.53 -1.52
CA ALA A 105 -10.77 11.83 -0.12
C ALA A 105 -9.26 11.80 0.20
N MET A 106 -8.80 12.75 1.01
CA MET A 106 -7.38 12.85 1.40
C MET A 106 -6.90 11.61 2.17
N GLU A 107 -7.78 10.97 2.94
CA GLU A 107 -7.49 9.71 3.64
C GLU A 107 -7.02 8.60 2.69
N GLN A 108 -7.53 8.55 1.47
CA GLN A 108 -7.18 7.53 0.47
C GLN A 108 -5.79 7.77 -0.13
N LEU A 109 -5.32 9.02 -0.16
CA LEU A 109 -4.01 9.41 -0.69
C LEU A 109 -2.89 9.13 0.34
N GLY A 110 -3.16 9.36 1.62
CA GLY A 110 -2.16 9.32 2.69
C GLY A 110 -1.07 10.37 2.44
N GLU A 111 0.20 10.02 2.68
CA GLU A 111 1.34 10.95 2.54
C GLU A 111 1.50 11.56 1.13
N ALA A 112 1.01 10.88 0.10
CA ALA A 112 0.99 11.46 -1.25
C ALA A 112 0.06 12.68 -1.35
N GLY A 113 -1.00 12.72 -0.54
CA GLY A 113 -1.92 13.85 -0.46
C GLY A 113 -1.22 15.13 0.00
N GLU A 114 -0.21 15.04 0.87
CA GLU A 114 0.53 16.22 1.34
C GLU A 114 1.41 16.82 0.23
N VAL A 115 2.06 15.96 -0.56
CA VAL A 115 3.02 16.37 -1.59
C VAL A 115 2.35 16.75 -2.91
N LEU A 116 1.18 16.17 -3.23
CA LEU A 116 0.44 16.50 -4.44
C LEU A 116 -0.01 17.96 -4.44
N GLN A 117 0.13 18.59 -5.60
CA GLN A 117 -0.17 19.98 -5.91
C GLN A 117 -0.99 20.05 -7.19
N CYS A 118 -1.68 21.17 -7.38
CA CYS A 118 -2.44 21.47 -8.58
C CYS A 118 -1.54 21.43 -9.83
N GLY A 119 -2.06 20.92 -10.95
CA GLY A 119 -1.32 20.75 -12.19
C GLY A 119 -0.53 19.44 -12.31
N HIS A 120 -0.33 18.68 -11.23
CA HIS A 120 0.26 17.34 -11.35
C HIS A 120 -0.69 16.35 -12.01
N THR A 121 -0.18 15.53 -12.93
CA THR A 121 -0.95 14.43 -13.55
C THR A 121 -0.85 13.17 -12.72
N VAL A 122 -1.95 12.76 -12.09
CA VAL A 122 -2.05 11.50 -11.36
C VAL A 122 -2.68 10.43 -12.24
N SER A 123 -2.50 9.16 -11.87
CA SER A 123 -3.28 8.08 -12.50
C SER A 123 -4.31 7.52 -11.53
N VAL A 124 -5.56 7.53 -11.94
CA VAL A 124 -6.70 6.97 -11.23
C VAL A 124 -6.96 5.56 -11.74
N LEU A 125 -7.11 4.62 -10.81
CA LEU A 125 -7.50 3.24 -11.09
C LEU A 125 -8.99 3.06 -10.85
N TYR A 126 -9.70 2.56 -11.86
CA TYR A 126 -11.12 2.26 -11.82
C TYR A 126 -11.37 0.76 -11.93
N HIS A 127 -12.44 0.28 -11.29
CA HIS A 127 -12.98 -1.06 -11.50
C HIS A 127 -14.50 -0.96 -11.58
N GLU A 128 -15.07 -1.33 -12.73
CA GLU A 128 -16.52 -1.23 -13.01
C GLU A 128 -17.07 0.18 -12.71
N GLY A 129 -16.33 1.23 -13.12
CA GLY A 129 -16.68 2.63 -12.88
C GLY A 129 -16.42 3.15 -11.46
N ASN A 130 -16.02 2.29 -10.52
CA ASN A 130 -15.72 2.70 -9.15
C ASN A 130 -14.25 3.10 -8.98
N LEU A 131 -13.99 4.21 -8.30
CA LEU A 131 -12.63 4.64 -7.98
C LEU A 131 -11.99 3.69 -6.96
N VAL A 132 -10.90 3.06 -7.35
CA VAL A 132 -10.15 2.08 -6.54
C VAL A 132 -8.95 2.73 -5.85
N LYS A 133 -8.11 3.44 -6.61
CA LYS A 133 -6.83 3.96 -6.11
C LYS A 133 -6.32 5.10 -6.98
N VAL A 134 -5.75 6.11 -6.33
CA VAL A 134 -4.96 7.14 -7.03
C VAL A 134 -3.48 6.84 -6.86
N VAL A 135 -2.74 6.93 -7.96
CA VAL A 135 -1.30 6.73 -8.04
C VAL A 135 -0.66 8.08 -8.37
N PRO A 136 0.24 8.60 -7.51
CA PRO A 136 0.92 9.86 -7.77
C PRO A 136 1.86 9.75 -8.98
N PRO A 137 2.31 10.89 -9.55
CA PRO A 137 3.32 10.91 -10.59
C PRO A 137 4.59 10.13 -10.18
N PRO A 138 5.32 9.50 -11.13
CA PRO A 138 6.52 8.72 -10.82
C PRO A 138 7.57 9.51 -10.00
N GLN A 139 7.78 10.78 -10.33
CA GLN A 139 8.74 11.65 -9.63
C GLN A 139 8.40 11.79 -8.13
N ILE A 140 7.13 12.04 -7.82
CA ILE A 140 6.65 12.16 -6.44
C ILE A 140 6.68 10.80 -5.73
N ALA A 141 6.27 9.73 -6.43
CA ALA A 141 6.30 8.37 -5.90
C ALA A 141 7.72 7.94 -5.50
N ASP A 142 8.70 8.24 -6.35
CA ASP A 142 10.12 7.94 -6.13
C ASP A 142 10.69 8.76 -4.97
N GLN A 143 10.38 10.06 -4.91
CA GLN A 143 10.78 10.93 -3.80
C GLN A 143 10.25 10.40 -2.46
N LEU A 144 8.95 10.12 -2.37
CA LEU A 144 8.33 9.53 -1.18
C LEU A 144 9.02 8.21 -0.80
N GLN A 145 9.29 7.35 -1.80
CA GLN A 145 9.97 6.09 -1.55
C GLN A 145 11.38 6.28 -0.98
N GLN A 146 12.15 7.25 -1.48
CA GLN A 146 13.46 7.57 -0.96
C GLN A 146 13.38 8.10 0.48
N ASP A 147 12.42 8.95 0.79
CA ASP A 147 12.27 9.53 2.11
C ASP A 147 11.87 8.48 3.15
N PHE A 148 10.96 7.56 2.81
CA PHE A 148 10.68 6.38 3.64
C PHE A 148 11.93 5.54 3.92
N ARG A 149 12.78 5.34 2.88
CA ARG A 149 14.03 4.59 3.04
C ARG A 149 15.00 5.32 3.98
N LYS A 150 15.13 6.65 3.87
CA LYS A 150 15.98 7.47 4.75
C LYS A 150 15.47 7.43 6.19
N GLN A 151 14.19 7.66 6.41
CA GLN A 151 13.56 7.61 7.74
C GLN A 151 13.74 6.23 8.39
N ARG A 152 13.53 5.15 7.63
CA ARG A 152 13.74 3.78 8.12
C ARG A 152 15.20 3.53 8.51
N ARG A 153 16.17 4.00 7.72
CA ARG A 153 17.60 3.89 8.04
C ARG A 153 17.95 4.66 9.30
N ALA A 154 17.49 5.91 9.43
CA ALA A 154 17.72 6.75 10.61
C ALA A 154 17.16 6.10 11.88
N LYS A 155 15.93 5.58 11.83
CA LYS A 155 15.28 4.88 12.95
C LYS A 155 16.00 3.58 13.35
N LEU A 156 16.61 2.87 12.41
CA LEU A 156 17.41 1.69 12.71
C LEU A 156 18.74 2.06 13.37
N ALA A 157 19.40 3.12 12.88
CA ALA A 157 20.64 3.63 13.44
C ALA A 157 20.47 4.13 14.89
N SER A 158 19.39 4.88 15.17
CA SER A 158 19.10 5.34 16.53
C SER A 158 18.91 4.18 17.50
N ARG A 159 18.13 3.16 17.11
CA ARG A 159 17.92 1.93 17.90
C ARG A 159 19.21 1.16 18.16
N GLN A 160 20.14 1.14 17.21
CA GLN A 160 21.44 0.48 17.39
C GLN A 160 22.31 1.24 18.38
N LYS A 161 22.34 2.58 18.30
CA LYS A 161 23.07 3.45 19.23
C LYS A 161 22.53 3.30 20.66
N GLU A 162 21.21 3.40 20.83
CA GLU A 162 20.53 3.20 22.12
C GLU A 162 20.86 1.83 22.74
N ARG A 163 20.84 0.75 21.93
CA ARG A 163 21.19 -0.59 22.38
C ARG A 163 22.66 -0.71 22.79
N LYS A 164 23.57 -0.03 22.10
CA LYS A 164 25.01 -0.03 22.42
C LYS A 164 25.26 0.72 23.73
N GLU A 165 24.70 1.91 23.88
CA GLU A 165 24.80 2.70 25.11
C GLU A 165 24.22 1.96 26.33
N LEU A 166 23.08 1.27 26.17
CA LEU A 166 22.50 0.46 27.24
C LEU A 166 23.42 -0.70 27.64
N ARG A 167 24.10 -1.34 26.67
CA ARG A 167 25.06 -2.41 26.95
C ARG A 167 26.28 -1.89 27.69
N GLU A 168 26.83 -0.76 27.27
CA GLU A 168 27.97 -0.11 27.92
C GLU A 168 27.63 0.30 29.35
N LYS A 169 26.45 0.91 29.58
CA LYS A 169 25.97 1.24 30.94
C LYS A 169 25.79 0.01 31.82
N ARG A 170 25.31 -1.10 31.27
CA ARG A 170 25.15 -2.37 32.00
C ARG A 170 26.50 -3.01 32.34
N ALA A 171 27.49 -2.91 31.45
CA ALA A 171 28.85 -3.38 31.73
C ALA A 171 29.48 -2.56 32.87
N HIS A 172 29.39 -1.23 32.83
CA HIS A 172 29.91 -0.36 33.89
C HIS A 172 29.26 -0.65 35.27
N MET A 173 27.94 -0.82 35.34
CA MET A 173 27.26 -1.18 36.60
C MET A 173 27.60 -2.57 37.13
N ALA A 174 28.03 -3.50 36.27
CA ALA A 174 28.45 -4.84 36.69
C ALA A 174 29.86 -4.81 37.29
N GLU A 175 30.75 -3.96 36.76
CA GLU A 175 32.09 -3.74 37.29
C GLU A 175 32.06 -3.05 38.66
N GLU A 176 31.21 -2.02 38.85
CA GLU A 176 31.08 -1.33 40.14
C GLU A 176 30.45 -2.17 41.28
N LYS A 177 29.74 -3.26 40.96
CA LYS A 177 29.14 -4.16 41.97
C LYS A 177 30.00 -5.37 42.30
N GLY A 178 31.08 -5.60 41.55
CA GLY A 178 31.97 -6.75 41.70
C GLY A 178 33.30 -6.43 42.41
N GLY A 179 33.57 -5.16 42.72
CA GLY A 179 34.69 -4.70 43.55
C GLY A 179 34.21 -4.27 44.93
#